data_AF-A0AA38U9F0-F1
#
_entry.id   AF-A0AA38U9F0-F1
#
_cell.length_a   1.000
_cell.length_b   1.000
_cell.length_c   1.000
_cell.angle_alpha   90.00
_cell.angle_beta   90.00
_cell.angle_gamma   90.00
#
_symmetry.space_group_name_H-M   'P 1'
#
loop_
_entity.id
_entity.type
_entity.pdbx_description
1 polymer ?
#
loop_
_entity_poly.entity_id
_entity_poly.type
_entity_poly.pdbx_seq_one_letter_code
_entity_poly.pdbx_strand_id
1 'polypeptide(L)'
;MAANLEGPAPTFPDGAISDSGSRSIDDLKSSSDILSGADSQALRTFCTAEYCDFQTDLNDPYGSALRQASLDALKRRVQERSDNLGGIDLAAKELTDQRWGSTNIPIYNVLLSATVMFPHMRPQLLAIAKYLIADLKIPVDGTDLSGTSTLMYSISTKPYLDLEFAQMMVDAGADINLRNRYGCTAAHDAVMVRPDTKMKAITALKWFVEHGGNVEIKDGDGMSPKFIASRLRGSYPEIWAAISPNAAAGGGGSTAGYAKVKVGRNDPCSCGSNKKFKVCCGKP
;
A
#
# COMPACT_ATOMS: atom_id res chain seq x y z
N MET A 1 30.22 22.90 11.01
CA MET A 1 29.61 22.60 12.33
C MET A 1 28.12 22.40 12.10
N ALA A 2 27.71 21.16 11.81
CA ALA A 2 26.30 20.82 11.60
C ALA A 2 25.71 20.46 12.97
N ALA A 3 24.68 21.19 13.38
CA ALA A 3 23.96 20.92 14.61
C ALA A 3 23.00 19.73 14.38
N ASN A 4 23.23 18.65 15.12
CA ASN A 4 22.30 17.54 15.27
C ASN A 4 20.97 18.06 15.84
N LEU A 5 19.90 17.98 15.06
CA LEU A 5 18.52 18.18 15.51
C LEU A 5 17.74 16.88 15.32
N GLU A 6 18.21 15.81 15.95
CA GLU A 6 17.40 14.61 16.19
C GLU A 6 16.78 14.77 17.59
N GLY A 7 15.56 15.30 17.64
CA GLY A 7 14.73 15.17 18.84
C GLY A 7 14.25 13.72 18.98
N PRO A 8 14.16 13.16 20.20
CA PRO A 8 13.75 11.79 20.40
C PRO A 8 12.30 11.58 19.93
N ALA A 9 12.05 10.47 19.26
CA ALA A 9 10.70 10.01 18.94
C ALA A 9 9.89 9.85 20.25
N PRO A 10 8.59 10.15 20.26
CA PRO A 10 7.76 9.99 21.45
C PRO A 10 7.76 8.53 21.90
N THR A 11 8.18 8.29 23.14
CA THR A 11 8.11 6.98 23.80
C THR A 11 6.71 6.76 24.36
N PHE A 12 6.09 5.64 23.99
CA PHE A 12 4.84 5.16 24.59
C PHE A 12 5.17 4.20 25.74
N PRO A 13 4.34 4.13 26.80
CA PRO A 13 4.64 3.33 27.97
C PRO A 13 4.72 1.84 27.64
N ASP A 14 5.80 1.19 28.06
CA ASP A 14 6.04 -0.24 27.95
C ASP A 14 4.95 -1.02 28.68
N GLY A 15 3.96 -1.50 27.93
CA GLY A 15 3.07 -2.55 28.38
C GLY A 15 3.83 -3.86 28.45
N ALA A 16 3.99 -4.38 29.67
CA ALA A 16 4.40 -5.74 30.04
C ALA A 16 4.91 -6.63 28.88
N ILE A 17 6.23 -6.78 28.79
CA ILE A 17 6.89 -7.79 27.95
C ILE A 17 6.51 -9.18 28.51
N SER A 18 5.49 -9.79 27.92
CA SER A 18 5.32 -11.24 27.99
C SER A 18 6.28 -11.87 26.97
N ASP A 19 7.20 -12.68 27.47
CA ASP A 19 8.12 -13.51 26.70
C ASP A 19 7.34 -14.42 25.73
N SER A 20 7.33 -14.06 24.45
CA SER A 20 7.13 -14.99 23.35
C SER A 20 7.97 -14.46 22.18
N GLY A 21 9.14 -15.04 21.96
CA GLY A 21 10.00 -14.69 20.83
C GLY A 21 9.21 -14.67 19.52
N SER A 22 9.49 -13.69 18.66
CA SER A 22 8.88 -13.63 17.33
C SER A 22 9.19 -14.90 16.54
N ARG A 23 8.29 -15.26 15.61
CA ARG A 23 8.61 -16.21 14.55
C ARG A 23 9.89 -15.79 13.81
N SER A 24 10.55 -16.76 13.16
CA SER A 24 11.69 -16.45 12.31
C SER A 24 11.24 -15.58 11.12
N ILE A 25 12.17 -14.82 10.53
CA ILE A 25 11.85 -14.00 9.34
C ILE A 25 11.40 -14.89 8.17
N ASP A 26 11.89 -16.11 8.04
CA ASP A 26 11.49 -17.03 6.96
C ASP A 26 10.06 -17.57 7.17
N ASP A 27 9.66 -17.84 8.42
CA ASP A 27 8.27 -18.17 8.77
C ASP A 27 7.34 -16.97 8.55
N LEU A 28 7.81 -15.75 8.83
CA LEU A 28 7.07 -14.53 8.56
C LEU A 28 6.93 -14.27 7.06
N LYS A 29 7.96 -14.58 6.26
CA LYS A 29 7.93 -14.42 4.79
C LYS A 29 6.94 -15.36 4.11
N SER A 30 6.80 -16.57 4.64
CA SER A 30 5.92 -17.60 4.08
C SER A 30 4.47 -17.51 4.56
N SER A 31 4.19 -16.63 5.54
CA SER A 31 2.86 -16.45 6.11
C SER A 31 2.11 -15.25 5.50
N SER A 32 0.79 -15.29 5.61
CA SER A 32 -0.13 -14.25 5.08
C SER A 32 -1.11 -13.72 6.14
N ASP A 33 -0.94 -14.10 7.40
CA ASP A 33 -1.77 -13.62 8.51
C ASP A 33 -1.47 -12.15 8.84
N ILE A 34 -2.47 -11.49 9.43
CA ILE A 34 -2.28 -10.19 10.07
C ILE A 34 -1.46 -10.42 11.34
N LEU A 35 -0.33 -9.71 11.40
CA LEU A 35 0.65 -9.76 12.47
C LEU A 35 0.32 -8.73 13.55
N SER A 36 0.75 -9.03 14.77
CA SER A 36 0.70 -8.13 15.93
C SER A 36 1.92 -8.38 16.83
N GLY A 37 2.19 -7.47 17.77
CA GLY A 37 3.27 -7.64 18.74
C GLY A 37 4.65 -7.90 18.11
N ALA A 38 5.39 -8.85 18.68
CA ALA A 38 6.77 -9.16 18.29
C ALA A 38 6.92 -9.55 16.81
N ASP A 39 5.95 -10.30 16.25
CA ASP A 39 5.98 -10.69 14.84
C ASP A 39 5.81 -9.50 13.90
N SER A 40 4.87 -8.59 14.21
CA SER A 40 4.69 -7.36 13.45
C SER A 40 5.95 -6.51 13.49
N GLN A 41 6.58 -6.41 14.65
CA GLN A 41 7.81 -5.63 14.80
C GLN A 41 8.98 -6.26 14.03
N ALA A 42 9.14 -7.58 14.10
CA ALA A 42 10.19 -8.30 13.39
C ALA A 42 10.08 -8.11 11.86
N LEU A 43 8.89 -8.33 11.28
CA LEU A 43 8.69 -8.13 9.84
C LEU A 43 8.87 -6.66 9.44
N ARG A 44 8.39 -5.72 10.26
CA ARG A 44 8.56 -4.28 10.01
C ARG A 44 10.03 -3.90 10.00
N THR A 45 10.82 -4.38 10.95
CA THR A 45 12.26 -4.14 11.01
C THR A 45 12.95 -4.69 9.75
N PHE A 46 12.63 -5.92 9.33
CA PHE A 46 13.16 -6.49 8.09
C PHE A 46 12.79 -5.63 6.86
N CYS A 47 11.51 -5.36 6.64
CA CYS A 47 11.05 -4.58 5.49
C CYS A 47 11.56 -3.14 5.47
N THR A 48 11.96 -2.57 6.62
CA THR A 48 12.55 -1.23 6.70
C THR A 48 14.06 -1.23 6.45
N ALA A 49 14.74 -2.32 6.80
CA ALA A 49 16.19 -2.46 6.60
C ALA A 49 16.54 -2.86 5.16
N GLU A 50 15.62 -3.54 4.49
CA GLU A 50 15.77 -4.02 3.13
C GLU A 50 15.21 -3.02 2.12
N TYR A 51 15.77 -3.03 0.91
CA TYR A 51 15.27 -2.25 -0.22
C TYR A 51 15.44 -3.04 -1.51
N CYS A 52 14.61 -2.73 -2.51
CA CYS A 52 14.84 -3.23 -3.86
C CYS A 52 15.84 -2.32 -4.56
N ASP A 53 17.02 -2.86 -4.86
CA ASP A 53 18.04 -2.16 -5.63
C ASP A 53 17.71 -2.27 -7.11
N PHE A 54 17.38 -1.14 -7.72
CA PHE A 54 17.00 -1.09 -9.12
C PHE A 54 18.09 -1.61 -10.06
N GLN A 55 19.36 -1.53 -9.72
CA GLN A 55 20.45 -1.97 -10.58
C GLN A 55 20.66 -3.49 -10.51
N THR A 56 20.54 -4.09 -9.32
CA THR A 56 20.86 -5.50 -9.12
C THR A 56 19.64 -6.41 -9.11
N ASP A 57 18.49 -5.94 -8.64
CA ASP A 57 17.31 -6.78 -8.45
C ASP A 57 16.42 -6.83 -9.70
N LEU A 58 16.40 -5.75 -10.50
CA LEU A 58 15.66 -5.68 -11.78
C LEU A 58 16.52 -6.20 -12.94
N ASN A 59 17.10 -7.39 -12.76
CA ASN A 59 18.04 -8.00 -13.70
C ASN A 59 17.40 -8.96 -14.72
N ASP A 60 16.13 -9.32 -14.55
CA ASP A 60 15.37 -10.11 -15.50
C ASP A 60 14.89 -9.24 -16.69
N PRO A 61 14.41 -9.84 -17.80
CA PRO A 61 13.97 -9.08 -18.97
C PRO A 61 12.83 -8.08 -18.71
N TYR A 62 11.88 -8.39 -17.81
CA TYR A 62 10.84 -7.43 -17.42
C TYR A 62 11.44 -6.31 -16.58
N GLY A 63 12.20 -6.65 -15.53
CA GLY A 63 12.88 -5.68 -14.69
C GLY A 63 13.76 -4.72 -15.48
N SER A 64 14.52 -5.22 -16.46
CA SER A 64 15.36 -4.42 -17.34
C SER A 64 14.56 -3.41 -18.18
N ALA A 65 13.39 -3.79 -18.68
CA ALA A 65 12.51 -2.88 -19.42
C ALA A 65 11.95 -1.77 -18.52
N LEU A 66 11.58 -2.10 -17.27
CA LEU A 66 11.12 -1.13 -16.27
C LEU A 66 12.22 -0.14 -15.87
N ARG A 67 13.43 -0.65 -15.60
CA ARG A 67 14.61 0.16 -15.27
C ARG A 67 14.97 1.18 -16.37
N GLN A 68 14.74 0.81 -17.63
CA GLN A 68 14.95 1.70 -18.78
C GLN A 68 13.74 2.57 -19.11
N ALA A 69 12.63 2.44 -18.38
CA ALA A 69 11.30 2.96 -18.70
C ALA A 69 10.94 2.77 -20.19
N SER A 70 11.27 1.61 -20.76
CA SER A 70 11.04 1.32 -22.17
C SER A 70 9.75 0.53 -22.35
N LEU A 71 8.68 1.24 -22.70
CA LEU A 71 7.40 0.61 -23.05
C LEU A 71 7.54 -0.35 -24.23
N ASP A 72 8.36 0.00 -25.24
CA ASP A 72 8.57 -0.86 -26.40
C ASP A 72 9.31 -2.15 -26.04
N ALA A 73 10.33 -2.08 -25.17
CA ALA A 73 11.00 -3.28 -24.69
C ALA A 73 10.06 -4.17 -23.89
N LEU A 74 9.21 -3.58 -23.04
CA LEU A 74 8.22 -4.30 -22.26
C LEU A 74 7.18 -4.99 -23.18
N LYS A 75 6.64 -4.28 -24.16
CA LYS A 75 5.70 -4.82 -25.15
C LYS A 75 6.29 -5.98 -25.95
N ARG A 76 7.54 -5.83 -26.42
CA ARG A 76 8.25 -6.92 -27.11
C ARG A 76 8.39 -8.14 -26.22
N ARG A 77 8.75 -7.95 -24.95
CA ARG A 77 8.88 -9.04 -23.99
C ARG A 77 7.54 -9.74 -23.74
N VAL A 78 6.48 -8.96 -23.52
CA VAL A 78 5.13 -9.51 -23.32
C VAL A 78 4.66 -10.29 -24.55
N GLN A 79 4.91 -9.79 -25.77
CA GLN A 79 4.57 -10.51 -27.00
C GLN A 79 5.34 -11.83 -27.11
N GLU A 80 6.66 -11.82 -26.90
CA GLU A 80 7.48 -13.02 -26.90
C GLU A 80 6.95 -14.06 -25.89
N ARG A 81 6.51 -13.61 -24.72
CA ARG A 81 5.93 -14.50 -23.69
C ARG A 81 4.53 -14.96 -24.05
N SER A 82 3.72 -14.13 -24.70
CA SER A 82 2.43 -14.52 -25.24
C SER A 82 2.59 -15.66 -26.26
N ASP A 83 3.54 -15.52 -27.19
CA ASP A 83 3.78 -16.53 -28.23
C ASP A 83 4.26 -17.86 -27.64
N ASN A 84 5.15 -17.80 -26.62
CA ASN A 84 5.70 -18.98 -25.96
C ASN A 84 4.74 -19.67 -24.99
N LEU A 85 3.90 -18.91 -24.30
CA LEU A 85 2.97 -19.43 -23.29
C LEU A 85 1.61 -19.82 -23.89
N GLY A 86 1.30 -19.39 -25.11
CA GLY A 86 0.04 -19.69 -25.78
C GLY A 86 -1.06 -18.67 -25.53
N GLY A 87 -0.72 -17.40 -25.28
CA GLY A 87 -1.68 -16.29 -25.22
C GLY A 87 -1.26 -15.15 -24.30
N ILE A 88 -1.85 -13.98 -24.56
CA ILE A 88 -1.56 -12.74 -23.83
C ILE A 88 -1.94 -12.83 -22.34
N ASP A 89 -2.99 -13.58 -22.01
CA ASP A 89 -3.46 -13.75 -20.63
C ASP A 89 -2.42 -14.47 -19.77
N LEU A 90 -1.71 -15.46 -20.33
CA LEU A 90 -0.66 -16.18 -19.62
C LEU A 90 0.61 -15.34 -19.45
N ALA A 91 0.94 -14.51 -20.43
CA ALA A 91 2.02 -13.52 -20.32
C ALA A 91 1.70 -12.44 -19.28
N ALA A 92 0.45 -11.94 -19.27
CA ALA A 92 -0.02 -10.98 -18.27
C ALA A 92 -0.01 -11.58 -16.87
N LYS A 93 -0.41 -12.85 -16.71
CA LYS A 93 -0.29 -13.59 -15.46
C LYS A 93 1.16 -13.71 -15.01
N GLU A 94 2.07 -14.12 -15.90
CA GLU A 94 3.50 -14.20 -15.59
C GLU A 94 4.07 -12.85 -15.12
N LEU A 95 3.65 -11.75 -15.74
CA LEU A 95 4.05 -10.40 -15.33
C LEU A 95 3.42 -9.97 -14.00
N THR A 96 2.17 -10.36 -13.74
CA THR A 96 1.46 -10.15 -12.46
C THR A 96 2.16 -10.87 -11.31
N ASP A 97 2.71 -12.06 -11.56
CA ASP A 97 3.39 -12.90 -10.57
C ASP A 97 4.83 -12.43 -10.28
N GLN A 98 5.38 -11.48 -11.04
CA GLN A 98 6.75 -10.98 -10.81
C GLN A 98 6.88 -10.28 -9.46
N ARG A 99 7.99 -10.56 -8.77
CA ARG A 99 8.36 -9.98 -7.48
C ARG A 99 9.84 -9.65 -7.51
N TRP A 100 10.19 -8.43 -7.12
CA TRP A 100 11.58 -7.95 -7.12
C TRP A 100 12.07 -7.64 -5.71
N GLY A 101 13.37 -7.86 -5.48
CA GLY A 101 14.02 -7.60 -4.20
C GLY A 101 13.60 -8.55 -3.07
N SER A 102 14.25 -8.40 -1.92
CA SER A 102 14.06 -9.27 -0.74
C SER A 102 12.70 -9.09 -0.04
N THR A 103 11.97 -8.02 -0.35
CA THR A 103 10.63 -7.70 0.17
C THR A 103 9.51 -8.01 -0.81
N ASN A 104 9.77 -8.77 -1.89
CA ASN A 104 8.76 -9.17 -2.87
C ASN A 104 7.97 -7.99 -3.45
N ILE A 105 8.65 -6.97 -3.96
CA ILE A 105 7.99 -5.76 -4.48
C ILE A 105 7.23 -6.09 -5.79
N PRO A 106 5.93 -5.78 -5.89
CA PRO A 106 5.15 -5.96 -7.11
C PRO A 106 5.39 -4.84 -8.14
N ILE A 107 4.97 -5.08 -9.39
CA ILE A 107 5.28 -4.22 -10.54
C ILE A 107 4.88 -2.75 -10.36
N TYR A 108 3.71 -2.48 -9.78
CA TYR A 108 3.24 -1.11 -9.59
C TYR A 108 4.00 -0.37 -8.46
N ASN A 109 4.48 -1.08 -7.43
CA ASN A 109 5.36 -0.49 -6.41
C ASN A 109 6.72 -0.13 -7.01
N VAL A 110 7.25 -0.96 -7.92
CA VAL A 110 8.46 -0.65 -8.69
C VAL A 110 8.25 0.62 -9.52
N LEU A 111 7.15 0.70 -10.29
CA LEU A 111 6.85 1.87 -11.12
C LEU A 111 6.69 3.14 -10.30
N LEU A 112 5.91 3.09 -9.20
CA LEU A 112 5.76 4.21 -8.29
C LEU A 112 7.11 4.69 -7.77
N SER A 113 7.93 3.78 -7.23
CA SER A 113 9.26 4.12 -6.69
C SER A 113 10.15 4.74 -7.78
N ALA A 114 10.14 4.17 -8.98
CA ALA A 114 10.91 4.67 -10.12
C ALA A 114 10.47 6.08 -10.53
N THR A 115 9.17 6.39 -10.47
CA THR A 115 8.69 7.73 -10.85
C THR A 115 9.22 8.83 -9.93
N VAL A 116 9.56 8.48 -8.69
CA VAL A 116 10.11 9.40 -7.70
C VAL A 116 11.64 9.45 -7.79
N MET A 117 12.28 8.30 -7.95
CA MET A 117 13.74 8.21 -8.09
C MET A 117 14.25 8.83 -9.39
N PHE A 118 13.47 8.70 -10.47
CA PHE A 118 13.84 9.15 -11.81
C PHE A 118 12.76 10.07 -12.41
N PRO A 119 12.60 11.31 -11.92
CA PRO A 119 11.52 12.21 -12.36
C PRO A 119 11.53 12.50 -13.87
N HIS A 120 12.70 12.49 -14.50
CA HIS A 120 12.87 12.69 -15.94
C HIS A 120 12.29 11.52 -16.78
N MET A 121 12.08 10.35 -16.19
CA MET A 121 11.49 9.16 -16.81
C MET A 121 10.00 9.01 -16.48
N ARG A 122 9.43 9.93 -15.68
CA ARG A 122 8.04 9.82 -15.20
C ARG A 122 7.02 9.64 -16.33
N PRO A 123 7.04 10.43 -17.44
CA PRO A 123 6.07 10.24 -18.52
C PRO A 123 6.08 8.82 -19.11
N GLN A 124 7.27 8.24 -19.27
CA GLN A 124 7.46 6.90 -19.80
C GLN A 124 7.00 5.82 -18.80
N LEU A 125 7.30 6.00 -17.52
CA LEU A 125 6.85 5.10 -16.45
C LEU A 125 5.32 5.12 -16.30
N LEU A 126 4.70 6.30 -16.41
CA LEU A 126 3.23 6.42 -16.42
C LEU A 126 2.62 5.77 -17.67
N ALA A 127 3.28 5.86 -18.83
CA ALA A 127 2.84 5.16 -20.03
C ALA A 127 2.90 3.63 -19.86
N ILE A 128 3.92 3.12 -19.18
CA ILE A 128 4.00 1.70 -18.79
C ILE A 128 2.84 1.33 -17.85
N ALA A 129 2.63 2.08 -16.77
CA ALA A 129 1.54 1.82 -15.84
C ALA A 129 0.17 1.80 -16.55
N LYS A 130 -0.08 2.76 -17.45
CA LYS A 130 -1.30 2.82 -18.27
C LYS A 130 -1.45 1.60 -19.17
N TYR A 131 -0.39 1.16 -19.84
CA TYR A 131 -0.41 -0.05 -20.67
C TYR A 131 -0.73 -1.32 -19.85
N LEU A 132 -0.11 -1.47 -18.68
CA LEU A 132 -0.35 -2.62 -17.80
C LEU A 132 -1.82 -2.67 -17.33
N ILE A 133 -2.40 -1.52 -16.97
CA ILE A 133 -3.79 -1.40 -16.51
C ILE A 133 -4.78 -1.56 -17.67
N ALA A 134 -4.60 -0.80 -18.75
CA ALA A 134 -5.60 -0.64 -19.79
C ALA A 134 -5.57 -1.79 -20.80
N ASP A 135 -4.38 -2.23 -21.22
CA ASP A 135 -4.22 -3.21 -22.28
C ASP A 135 -4.06 -4.62 -21.72
N LEU A 136 -3.23 -4.81 -20.69
CA LEU A 136 -2.95 -6.13 -20.11
C LEU A 136 -3.86 -6.53 -18.95
N LYS A 137 -4.66 -5.60 -18.42
CA LYS A 137 -5.57 -5.83 -17.29
C LYS A 137 -4.87 -6.42 -16.06
N ILE A 138 -3.62 -6.02 -15.82
CA ILE A 138 -2.88 -6.49 -14.65
C ILE A 138 -3.55 -5.94 -13.38
N PRO A 139 -3.84 -6.79 -12.38
CA PRO A 139 -4.43 -6.36 -11.11
C PRO A 139 -3.55 -5.36 -10.37
N VAL A 140 -4.17 -4.33 -9.80
CA VAL A 140 -3.51 -3.24 -9.05
C VAL A 140 -3.48 -3.48 -7.53
N ASP A 141 -3.90 -4.66 -7.09
CA ASP A 141 -4.00 -5.07 -5.69
C ASP A 141 -2.78 -5.85 -5.19
N GLY A 142 -1.75 -6.02 -6.03
CA GLY A 142 -0.49 -6.64 -5.64
C GLY A 142 0.15 -5.93 -4.44
N THR A 143 0.64 -6.72 -3.49
CA THR A 143 1.30 -6.22 -2.27
C THR A 143 2.71 -6.76 -2.14
N ASP A 144 3.56 -6.00 -1.45
CA ASP A 144 4.86 -6.49 -1.00
C ASP A 144 4.74 -7.44 0.21
N LEU A 145 5.90 -7.85 0.75
CA LEU A 145 5.98 -8.76 1.90
C LEU A 145 5.28 -8.24 3.16
N SER A 146 5.18 -6.92 3.32
CA SER A 146 4.47 -6.27 4.43
C SER A 146 2.95 -6.21 4.20
N GLY A 147 2.47 -6.64 3.03
CA GLY A 147 1.08 -6.49 2.61
C GLY A 147 0.73 -5.08 2.14
N THR A 148 1.74 -4.23 1.89
CA THR A 148 1.50 -2.84 1.47
C THR A 148 1.34 -2.79 -0.05
N SER A 149 0.21 -2.27 -0.52
CA SER A 149 -0.09 -2.10 -1.95
C SER A 149 0.47 -0.79 -2.51
N THR A 150 0.45 -0.66 -3.84
CA THR A 150 0.89 0.57 -4.50
C THR A 150 0.05 1.76 -4.08
N LEU A 151 -1.28 1.60 -4.00
CA LEU A 151 -2.17 2.67 -3.56
C LEU A 151 -1.80 3.17 -2.15
N MET A 152 -1.46 2.25 -1.25
CA MET A 152 -1.03 2.60 0.11
C MET A 152 0.28 3.41 0.09
N TYR A 153 1.27 2.99 -0.71
CA TYR A 153 2.51 3.75 -0.89
C TYR A 153 2.30 5.11 -1.57
N SER A 154 1.37 5.22 -2.54
CA SER A 154 1.08 6.48 -3.23
C SER A 154 0.49 7.55 -2.28
N ILE A 155 -0.14 7.13 -1.19
CA ILE A 155 -0.74 8.01 -0.16
C ILE A 155 0.16 8.10 1.09
N SER A 156 1.37 7.51 1.05
CA SER A 156 2.31 7.60 2.16
C SER A 156 2.85 9.03 2.32
N THR A 157 3.23 9.39 3.54
CA THR A 157 3.91 10.68 3.79
C THR A 157 5.43 10.55 3.80
N LYS A 158 5.94 9.30 3.74
CA LYS A 158 7.35 8.93 3.90
C LYS A 158 7.68 7.77 2.95
N PRO A 159 8.28 8.01 1.77
CA PRO A 159 9.00 9.23 1.38
C PRO A 159 8.18 10.24 0.54
N TYR A 160 7.06 9.84 -0.05
CA TYR A 160 6.40 10.61 -1.11
C TYR A 160 4.89 10.42 -1.14
N LEU A 161 4.20 11.51 -1.55
CA LEU A 161 2.77 11.55 -1.84
C LEU A 161 2.60 11.74 -3.35
N ASP A 162 2.00 10.76 -4.02
CA ASP A 162 1.75 10.76 -5.46
C ASP A 162 0.26 10.50 -5.74
N LEU A 163 -0.53 11.57 -5.67
CA LEU A 163 -1.98 11.49 -5.87
C LEU A 163 -2.36 11.16 -7.32
N GLU A 164 -1.51 11.46 -8.29
CA GLU A 164 -1.74 11.09 -9.69
C GLU A 164 -1.66 9.56 -9.83
N PHE A 165 -0.62 8.94 -9.27
CA PHE A 165 -0.49 7.49 -9.28
C PHE A 165 -1.57 6.83 -8.42
N ALA A 166 -1.91 7.41 -7.26
CA ALA A 166 -3.01 6.94 -6.42
C ALA A 166 -4.34 6.93 -7.18
N GLN A 167 -4.65 8.00 -7.92
CA GLN A 167 -5.85 8.08 -8.74
C GLN A 167 -5.88 6.98 -9.81
N MET A 168 -4.75 6.75 -10.50
CA MET A 168 -4.66 5.65 -11.48
C MET A 168 -4.98 4.28 -10.86
N MET A 169 -4.52 4.01 -9.64
CA MET A 169 -4.83 2.74 -8.96
C MET A 169 -6.32 2.67 -8.59
N VAL A 170 -6.91 3.74 -8.05
CA VAL A 170 -8.35 3.78 -7.69
C VAL A 170 -9.23 3.62 -8.93
N ASP A 171 -8.93 4.32 -10.03
CA ASP A 171 -9.65 4.21 -11.29
C ASP A 171 -9.58 2.79 -11.88
N ALA A 172 -8.48 2.08 -11.60
CA ALA A 172 -8.28 0.67 -11.95
C ALA A 172 -8.92 -0.32 -10.97
N GLY A 173 -9.60 0.14 -9.92
CA GLY A 173 -10.35 -0.68 -8.98
C GLY A 173 -9.59 -1.10 -7.72
N ALA A 174 -8.47 -0.45 -7.38
CA ALA A 174 -7.77 -0.69 -6.12
C ALA A 174 -8.68 -0.41 -4.91
N ASP A 175 -8.64 -1.29 -3.90
CA ASP A 175 -9.36 -1.08 -2.65
C ASP A 175 -8.63 -0.05 -1.78
N ILE A 176 -9.20 1.15 -1.66
CA ILE A 176 -8.68 2.23 -0.81
C ILE A 176 -8.60 1.85 0.67
N ASN A 177 -9.36 0.84 1.10
CA ASN A 177 -9.40 0.35 2.46
C ASN A 177 -8.59 -0.94 2.69
N LEU A 178 -7.77 -1.35 1.70
CA LEU A 178 -6.91 -2.51 1.83
C LEU A 178 -6.00 -2.36 3.07
N ARG A 179 -5.91 -3.45 3.82
CA ARG A 179 -5.11 -3.53 5.04
C ARG A 179 -3.84 -4.31 4.76
N ASN A 180 -2.71 -3.76 5.16
CA ASN A 180 -1.45 -4.50 5.12
C ASN A 180 -1.38 -5.54 6.25
N ARG A 181 -0.25 -6.27 6.36
CA ARG A 181 -0.07 -7.32 7.37
C ARG A 181 0.03 -6.80 8.79
N TYR A 182 0.07 -5.49 9.01
CA TYR A 182 -0.03 -4.87 10.33
C TYR A 182 -1.46 -4.40 10.63
N GLY A 183 -2.42 -4.72 9.76
CA GLY A 183 -3.80 -4.26 9.83
C GLY A 183 -3.99 -2.80 9.42
N CYS A 184 -2.94 -2.11 9.00
CA CYS A 184 -2.95 -0.68 8.68
C CYS A 184 -3.54 -0.43 7.28
N THR A 185 -4.27 0.67 7.15
CA THR A 185 -4.66 1.34 5.89
C THR A 185 -3.74 2.53 5.60
N ALA A 186 -3.78 3.09 4.39
CA ALA A 186 -2.95 4.24 4.02
C ALA A 186 -3.08 5.43 5.01
N ALA A 187 -4.27 5.64 5.56
CA ALA A 187 -4.51 6.68 6.56
C ALA A 187 -3.73 6.47 7.88
N HIS A 188 -3.37 5.24 8.25
CA HIS A 188 -2.54 5.00 9.44
C HIS A 188 -1.14 5.60 9.25
N ASP A 189 -0.55 5.48 8.06
CA ASP A 189 0.74 6.13 7.78
C ASP A 189 0.59 7.65 7.71
N ALA A 190 -0.47 8.15 7.09
CA ALA A 190 -0.68 9.58 6.92
C ALA A 190 -0.89 10.34 8.25
N VAL A 191 -1.35 9.68 9.31
CA VAL A 191 -1.45 10.29 10.67
C VAL A 191 -0.16 10.23 11.49
N MET A 192 0.90 9.57 11.00
CA MET A 192 2.22 9.53 11.65
C MET A 192 3.03 10.80 11.29
N VAL A 193 2.50 11.96 11.69
CA VAL A 193 2.96 13.27 11.24
C VAL A 193 4.35 13.62 11.78
N ARG A 194 5.18 14.20 10.91
CA ARG A 194 6.40 14.93 11.31
C ARG A 194 6.30 16.39 10.88
N PRO A 195 6.99 17.33 11.54
CA PRO A 195 6.92 18.76 11.18
C PRO A 195 7.19 19.05 9.69
N ASP A 196 8.15 18.34 9.09
CA ASP A 196 8.56 18.48 7.68
C ASP A 196 7.55 17.91 6.67
N THR A 197 6.64 17.04 7.12
CA THR A 197 5.68 16.32 6.26
C THR A 197 4.22 16.68 6.53
N LYS A 198 3.96 17.62 7.47
CA LYS A 198 2.61 18.01 7.89
C LYS A 198 1.67 18.31 6.72
N MET A 199 2.11 19.12 5.76
CA MET A 199 1.26 19.48 4.61
C MET A 199 0.97 18.29 3.70
N LYS A 200 1.94 17.38 3.50
CA LYS A 200 1.72 16.14 2.76
C LYS A 200 0.68 15.27 3.48
N ALA A 201 0.80 15.12 4.81
CA ALA A 201 -0.16 14.38 5.61
C ALA A 201 -1.58 14.91 5.50
N ILE A 202 -1.77 16.24 5.57
CA ILE A 202 -3.08 16.88 5.40
C ILE A 202 -3.65 16.57 4.01
N THR A 203 -2.85 16.75 2.95
CA THR A 203 -3.28 16.48 1.57
C THR A 203 -3.62 15.00 1.37
N ALA A 204 -2.79 14.09 1.86
CA ALA A 204 -3.01 12.64 1.80
C ALA A 204 -4.32 12.23 2.49
N LEU A 205 -4.57 12.73 3.70
CA LEU A 205 -5.79 12.41 4.46
C LEU A 205 -7.06 12.97 3.81
N LYS A 206 -7.01 14.20 3.30
CA LYS A 206 -8.16 14.79 2.57
C LYS A 206 -8.50 13.95 1.35
N TRP A 207 -7.50 13.67 0.52
CA TRP A 207 -7.68 12.86 -0.67
C TRP A 207 -8.22 11.47 -0.30
N PHE A 208 -7.64 10.81 0.71
CA PHE A 208 -8.08 9.49 1.17
C PHE A 208 -9.57 9.49 1.56
N VAL A 209 -10.02 10.47 2.35
CA VAL A 209 -11.42 10.57 2.78
C VAL A 209 -12.35 10.91 1.61
N GLU A 210 -11.95 11.84 0.73
CA GLU A 210 -12.71 12.22 -0.46
C GLU A 210 -12.96 11.03 -1.41
N HIS A 211 -12.04 10.06 -1.43
CA HIS A 211 -12.13 8.85 -2.26
C HIS A 211 -12.73 7.64 -1.52
N GLY A 212 -13.40 7.85 -0.39
CA GLY A 212 -14.14 6.80 0.33
C GLY A 212 -13.28 5.98 1.30
N GLY A 213 -12.10 6.48 1.65
CA GLY A 213 -11.24 5.88 2.66
C GLY A 213 -11.86 5.92 4.05
N ASN A 214 -11.86 4.78 4.73
CA ASN A 214 -12.43 4.58 6.05
C ASN A 214 -11.36 4.77 7.14
N VAL A 215 -11.53 5.84 7.90
CA VAL A 215 -10.61 6.29 8.96
C VAL A 215 -10.89 5.65 10.32
N GLU A 216 -11.85 4.72 10.38
CA GLU A 216 -12.23 3.97 11.59
C GLU A 216 -11.73 2.52 11.58
N ILE A 217 -11.10 2.07 10.49
CA ILE A 217 -10.47 0.74 10.42
C ILE A 217 -9.36 0.68 11.45
N LYS A 218 -9.36 -0.38 12.26
CA LYS A 218 -8.34 -0.61 13.29
C LYS A 218 -7.17 -1.42 12.74
N ASP A 219 -5.95 -1.04 13.09
CA ASP A 219 -4.74 -1.83 12.88
C ASP A 219 -4.67 -3.06 13.80
N GLY A 220 -3.55 -3.78 13.74
CA GLY A 220 -3.25 -4.93 14.58
C GLY A 220 -3.18 -4.62 16.08
N ASP A 221 -2.94 -3.37 16.45
CA ASP A 221 -2.90 -2.89 17.83
C ASP A 221 -4.25 -2.29 18.28
N GLY A 222 -5.27 -2.35 17.43
CA GLY A 222 -6.63 -1.89 17.73
C GLY A 222 -6.84 -0.38 17.58
N MET A 223 -5.89 0.33 17.00
CA MET A 223 -5.93 1.79 16.80
C MET A 223 -6.50 2.12 15.43
N SER A 224 -7.41 3.10 15.35
CA SER A 224 -7.86 3.65 14.06
C SER A 224 -7.11 4.94 13.72
N PRO A 225 -7.00 5.33 12.42
CA PRO A 225 -6.41 6.60 12.03
C PRO A 225 -7.07 7.79 12.71
N LYS A 226 -8.41 7.77 12.82
CA LYS A 226 -9.16 8.83 13.51
C LYS A 226 -8.88 8.86 15.00
N PHE A 227 -8.72 7.70 15.65
CA PHE A 227 -8.31 7.65 17.05
C PHE A 227 -6.92 8.26 17.25
N ILE A 228 -5.94 7.91 16.41
CA ILE A 228 -4.58 8.48 16.46
C ILE A 228 -4.64 10.00 16.24
N ALA A 229 -5.35 10.46 15.20
CA ALA A 229 -5.50 11.89 14.92
C ALA A 229 -6.16 12.67 16.08
N SER A 230 -7.07 12.04 16.83
CA SER A 230 -7.71 12.67 18.00
C SER A 230 -6.69 13.02 19.10
N ARG A 231 -5.65 12.18 19.27
CA ARG A 231 -4.56 12.41 20.23
C ARG A 231 -3.61 13.51 19.79
N LEU A 232 -3.57 13.81 18.49
CA LEU A 232 -2.73 14.86 17.89
C LEU A 232 -3.40 16.24 17.88
N ARG A 233 -4.65 16.38 18.31
CA ARG A 233 -5.42 17.64 18.19
C ARG A 233 -4.75 18.88 18.78
N GLY A 234 -3.97 18.72 19.86
CA GLY A 234 -3.25 19.83 20.48
C GLY A 234 -2.07 20.34 19.63
N SER A 235 -1.40 19.44 18.92
CA SER A 235 -0.17 19.75 18.16
C SER A 235 -0.42 19.93 16.66
N TYR A 236 -1.40 19.21 16.11
CA TYR A 236 -1.75 19.17 14.69
C TYR A 236 -3.28 19.21 14.48
N PRO A 237 -3.97 20.30 14.87
CA PRO A 237 -5.42 20.41 14.72
C PRO A 237 -5.90 20.26 13.26
N GLU A 238 -5.07 20.61 12.27
CA GLU A 238 -5.39 20.51 10.85
C GLU A 238 -5.49 19.05 10.37
N ILE A 239 -4.77 18.12 11.02
CA ILE A 239 -4.83 16.68 10.73
C ILE A 239 -6.18 16.12 11.17
N TRP A 240 -6.63 16.52 12.36
CA TRP A 240 -7.97 16.19 12.83
C TRP A 240 -9.06 16.75 11.91
N ALA A 241 -8.90 18.01 11.47
CA ALA A 241 -9.85 18.63 10.53
C ALA A 241 -9.89 17.90 9.18
N ALA A 242 -8.73 17.49 8.65
CA ALA A 242 -8.62 16.76 7.39
C ALA A 242 -9.30 15.39 7.43
N ILE A 243 -9.18 14.67 8.55
CA ILE A 243 -9.72 13.30 8.69
C ILE A 243 -11.19 13.28 9.15
N SER A 244 -11.71 14.42 9.64
CA SER A 244 -13.09 14.58 10.11
C SER A 244 -13.81 15.75 9.41
N PRO A 245 -13.95 15.74 8.07
CA PRO A 245 -14.46 16.90 7.34
C PRO A 245 -15.91 17.31 7.71
N ASN A 246 -16.66 16.45 8.42
CA ASN A 246 -18.05 16.72 8.86
C ASN A 246 -18.25 16.98 10.36
N ALA A 247 -17.23 17.36 11.15
CA ALA A 247 -17.45 17.75 12.55
C ALA A 247 -18.29 19.05 12.72
N ALA A 248 -18.58 19.77 11.63
CA ALA A 248 -19.43 20.97 11.60
C ALA A 248 -20.75 20.81 10.81
N ALA A 249 -21.03 19.64 10.23
CA ALA A 249 -22.28 19.36 9.52
C ALA A 249 -22.97 18.15 10.14
N GLY A 250 -23.81 18.41 11.13
CA GLY A 250 -24.70 17.41 11.69
C GLY A 250 -25.76 16.98 10.66
N GLY A 251 -25.91 15.66 10.53
CA GLY A 251 -27.14 15.03 10.02
C GLY A 251 -27.22 14.86 8.50
N GLY A 252 -27.51 13.63 8.08
CA GLY A 252 -28.05 13.34 6.74
C GLY A 252 -27.09 12.53 5.87
N GLY A 253 -27.34 11.22 5.80
CA GLY A 253 -26.63 10.34 4.90
C GLY A 253 -26.80 10.72 3.43
N SER A 254 -25.81 10.34 2.63
CA SER A 254 -25.97 10.06 1.21
C SER A 254 -24.96 8.99 0.82
N THR A 255 -25.43 7.75 0.87
CA THR A 255 -24.84 6.63 0.15
C THR A 255 -24.97 6.89 -1.35
N ALA A 256 -23.94 7.46 -1.96
CA ALA A 256 -23.77 7.35 -3.40
C ALA A 256 -23.42 5.90 -3.71
N GLY A 257 -24.31 5.22 -4.43
CA GLY A 257 -24.21 3.79 -4.74
C GLY A 257 -23.06 3.52 -5.70
N TYR A 258 -21.96 3.00 -5.16
CA TYR A 258 -21.03 2.18 -5.93
C TYR A 258 -21.57 0.75 -5.92
N ALA A 259 -21.61 0.11 -7.08
CA ALA A 259 -21.98 -1.30 -7.18
C ALA A 259 -20.97 -2.12 -6.37
N LYS A 260 -21.32 -2.44 -5.12
CA LYS A 260 -20.64 -3.45 -4.31
C LYS A 260 -20.52 -4.68 -5.20
N VAL A 261 -19.29 -5.05 -5.57
CA VAL A 261 -19.00 -6.41 -6.01
C VAL A 261 -19.51 -7.29 -4.88
N LYS A 262 -20.62 -7.98 -5.09
CA LYS A 262 -21.23 -8.82 -4.06
C LYS A 262 -20.27 -9.99 -3.86
N VAL A 263 -19.49 -9.95 -2.79
CA VAL A 263 -18.68 -11.10 -2.34
C VAL A 263 -19.65 -12.27 -2.12
N GLY A 264 -19.54 -13.27 -2.98
CA GLY A 264 -20.34 -14.49 -2.91
C GLY A 264 -20.06 -15.20 -1.59
N ARG A 265 -21.07 -15.89 -1.05
CA ARG A 265 -20.92 -16.63 0.23
C ARG A 265 -19.75 -17.61 0.25
N ASN A 266 -19.33 -18.11 -0.90
CA ASN A 266 -18.22 -19.04 -1.03
C ASN A 266 -16.88 -18.40 -1.45
N ASP A 267 -16.86 -17.10 -1.74
CA ASP A 267 -15.65 -16.38 -2.16
C ASP A 267 -14.72 -16.16 -0.96
N PRO A 268 -13.41 -15.95 -1.19
CA PRO A 268 -12.49 -15.52 -0.15
C PRO A 268 -13.03 -14.28 0.59
N CYS A 269 -12.96 -14.31 1.92
CA CYS A 269 -13.38 -13.17 2.73
C CYS A 269 -12.48 -11.97 2.45
N SER A 270 -13.09 -10.81 2.14
CA SER A 270 -12.41 -9.53 1.96
C SER A 270 -11.68 -9.02 3.22
N CYS A 271 -11.81 -9.72 4.34
CA CYS A 271 -11.15 -9.45 5.60
C CYS A 271 -9.73 -10.03 5.72
N GLY A 272 -9.23 -10.71 4.68
CA GLY A 272 -7.87 -11.30 4.67
C GLY A 272 -7.73 -12.56 5.54
N SER A 273 -8.84 -13.15 6.01
CA SER A 273 -8.79 -14.33 6.89
C SER A 273 -8.52 -15.66 6.18
N ASN A 274 -8.34 -15.65 4.86
CA ASN A 274 -8.28 -16.82 3.96
C ASN A 274 -9.47 -17.81 4.10
N LYS A 275 -10.52 -17.43 4.84
CA LYS A 275 -11.76 -18.20 4.98
C LYS A 275 -12.77 -17.76 3.94
N LYS A 276 -13.67 -18.66 3.56
CA LYS A 276 -14.85 -18.29 2.75
C LYS A 276 -15.68 -17.24 3.50
N PHE A 277 -16.24 -16.27 2.77
CA PHE A 277 -17.02 -15.17 3.33
C PHE A 277 -18.07 -15.66 4.34
N LYS A 278 -18.84 -16.72 4.02
CA LYS A 278 -19.85 -17.31 4.92
C LYS A 278 -19.34 -17.84 6.26
N VAL A 279 -18.05 -18.16 6.37
CA VAL A 279 -17.42 -18.72 7.58
C VAL A 279 -16.65 -17.64 8.36
N CYS A 280 -16.61 -16.41 7.84
CA CYS A 280 -15.97 -15.27 8.48
C CYS A 280 -16.97 -14.11 8.62
N CYS A 281 -16.80 -13.04 7.84
CA CYS A 281 -17.65 -11.84 7.92
C CYS A 281 -19.11 -12.03 7.47
N GLY A 282 -19.45 -13.17 6.87
CA GLY A 282 -20.80 -13.53 6.41
C GLY A 282 -21.54 -14.56 7.28
N LYS A 283 -21.09 -14.75 8.53
CA LYS A 283 -21.87 -15.50 9.55
C LYS A 283 -23.14 -14.70 9.91
N PRO A 284 -24.27 -15.37 10.21
CA PRO A 284 -25.46 -14.71 10.75
C PRO A 284 -25.17 -14.05 12.11
#